data_AF-A0A7S2WBD7-F1
#
_entry.id   AF-A0A7S2WBD7-F1
#
_cell.length_a   1.000
_cell.length_b   1.000
_cell.length_c   1.000
_cell.angle_alpha   90.00
_cell.angle_beta   90.00
_cell.angle_gamma   90.00
#
_symmetry.space_group_name_H-M   'P 1'
#
loop_
_entity.id
_entity.type
_entity.pdbx_description
1 polymer ?
#
loop_
_entity_poly.entity_id
_entity_poly.type
_entity_poly.pdbx_seq_one_letter_code
_entity_poly.pdbx_strand_id
1 'polypeptide(L)'
;KYSCVSETLTAVAMLSAENIFYRPASSTNNGDNNSSTKAAADAHRRFYSYEGDLPTLVTIYDCWRNEAVYYVASQNHPTRRKMKQPKNSHHGSNTKNSKLTHLEWCKRNYINASSLAR
;
A
#
# COMPACT_ATOMS: atom_id res chain seq x y z
N LYS A 1 -22.33 -6.05 -24.75
CA LYS A 1 -21.10 -5.27 -24.46
C LYS A 1 -20.86 -5.37 -22.96
N TYR A 2 -19.69 -5.83 -22.52
CA TYR A 2 -19.41 -6.02 -21.09
C TYR A 2 -19.33 -4.67 -20.38
N SER A 3 -20.04 -4.51 -19.28
CA SER A 3 -20.02 -3.28 -18.47
C SER A 3 -18.81 -3.19 -17.53
N CYS A 4 -18.01 -4.25 -17.42
CA CYS A 4 -16.91 -4.42 -16.46
C CYS A 4 -15.50 -4.24 -17.06
N VAL A 5 -15.39 -3.52 -18.19
CA VAL A 5 -14.11 -3.35 -18.89
C VAL A 5 -13.09 -2.62 -18.03
N SER A 6 -13.53 -1.64 -17.23
CA SER A 6 -12.65 -0.85 -16.36
C SER A 6 -12.03 -1.71 -15.25
N GLU A 7 -12.85 -2.52 -14.59
CA GLU A 7 -12.46 -3.45 -13.53
C GLU A 7 -11.52 -4.53 -14.07
N THR A 8 -11.84 -5.06 -15.26
CA THR A 8 -11.00 -6.06 -15.93
C THR A 8 -9.63 -5.49 -16.26
N LEU A 9 -9.56 -4.29 -16.86
CA LEU A 9 -8.30 -3.62 -17.15
C LEU A 9 -7.50 -3.31 -15.87
N THR A 10 -8.19 -2.99 -14.78
CA THR A 10 -7.57 -2.73 -13.47
C THR A 10 -6.95 -4.01 -12.91
N ALA A 11 -7.69 -5.13 -12.92
CA ALA A 11 -7.18 -6.41 -12.47
C ALA A 11 -5.97 -6.87 -13.31
N VAL A 12 -6.04 -6.73 -14.64
CA VAL A 12 -4.92 -7.06 -15.53
C VAL A 12 -3.71 -6.16 -15.28
N ALA A 13 -3.92 -4.86 -15.07
CA ALA A 13 -2.82 -3.94 -14.74
C ALA A 13 -2.15 -4.30 -13.41
N MET A 14 -2.93 -4.64 -12.39
CA MET A 14 -2.42 -5.11 -11.10
C MET A 14 -1.62 -6.41 -11.24
N LEU A 15 -2.13 -7.39 -12.01
CA LEU A 15 -1.41 -8.65 -12.28
C LEU A 15 -0.14 -8.47 -13.10
N SER A 16 -0.06 -7.42 -13.92
CA SER A 16 1.12 -7.10 -14.71
C SER A 16 2.25 -6.52 -13.85
N ALA A 17 1.94 -6.08 -12.62
CA ALA A 17 2.94 -5.62 -11.68
C ALA A 17 3.55 -6.79 -10.89
N GLU A 18 4.87 -6.80 -10.77
CA GLU A 18 5.57 -7.82 -9.98
C GLU A 18 5.40 -7.59 -8.48
N ASN A 19 5.14 -8.69 -7.75
CA ASN A 19 5.19 -8.74 -6.29
C ASN A 19 4.39 -7.63 -5.59
N ILE A 20 3.09 -7.56 -5.87
CA ILE A 20 2.17 -6.54 -5.31
C ILE A 20 2.25 -6.52 -3.78
N PHE A 21 2.22 -7.69 -3.15
CA PHE A 21 2.37 -7.81 -1.71
C PHE A 21 3.83 -8.05 -1.36
N TYR A 22 4.35 -7.31 -0.39
CA TYR A 22 5.64 -7.65 0.22
C TYR A 22 5.40 -8.17 1.63
N ARG A 23 5.99 -9.32 1.94
CA ARG A 23 6.10 -9.81 3.31
C ARG A 23 7.51 -9.50 3.79
N PRO A 24 7.70 -8.68 4.84
CA PRO A 24 9.04 -8.41 5.35
C PRO A 24 9.69 -9.73 5.75
N ALA A 25 10.77 -10.10 5.09
CA ALA A 25 11.59 -11.25 5.46
C ALA A 25 12.35 -10.93 6.76
N SER A 26 12.55 -11.96 7.57
CA SER A 26 13.33 -11.93 8.81
C SER A 26 14.70 -11.29 8.53
N SER A 27 14.93 -10.06 9.01
CA SER A 27 16.28 -9.55 9.14
C SER A 27 16.88 -10.21 10.37
N THR A 28 17.90 -11.04 10.14
CA THR A 28 18.55 -12.07 10.98
C THR A 28 18.99 -11.71 12.40
N ASN A 29 18.42 -10.71 13.13
CA ASN A 29 18.96 -10.31 14.43
C ASN A 29 18.00 -9.82 15.52
N ASN A 30 16.67 -9.84 15.40
CA ASN A 30 15.80 -9.54 16.56
C ASN A 30 14.45 -10.27 16.50
N GLY A 31 14.06 -10.91 17.61
CA GLY A 31 12.96 -11.86 17.74
C GLY A 31 11.52 -11.34 17.60
N ASP A 32 11.29 -10.21 16.91
CA ASP A 32 9.96 -9.60 16.73
C ASP A 32 9.22 -10.10 15.47
N ASN A 33 9.54 -11.32 15.02
CA ASN A 33 9.15 -11.87 13.71
C ASN A 33 7.65 -12.13 13.54
N ASN A 34 6.95 -12.44 14.62
CA ASN A 34 5.52 -12.75 14.56
C ASN A 34 4.66 -11.49 14.41
N SER A 35 5.15 -10.33 14.85
CA SER A 35 4.37 -9.09 14.86
C SER A 35 4.26 -8.49 13.45
N SER A 36 5.35 -8.45 12.69
CA SER A 36 5.38 -7.83 11.35
C SER A 36 4.69 -8.67 10.28
N THR A 37 4.80 -10.00 10.37
CA THR A 37 4.09 -10.93 9.47
C THR A 37 2.60 -10.96 9.76
N LYS A 38 2.20 -10.93 11.03
CA LYS A 38 0.80 -10.78 11.43
C LYS A 38 0.23 -9.42 11.01
N ALA A 39 0.98 -8.34 11.20
CA ALA A 39 0.55 -7.01 10.77
C ALA A 39 0.36 -6.92 9.25
N ALA A 40 1.21 -7.59 8.45
CA ALA A 40 1.01 -7.69 7.01
C ALA A 40 -0.28 -8.44 6.65
N ALA A 41 -0.51 -9.61 7.25
CA ALA A 41 -1.73 -10.38 7.03
C ALA A 41 -2.99 -9.61 7.46
N ASP A 42 -2.94 -8.93 8.61
CA ASP A 42 -4.05 -8.12 9.12
C ASP A 42 -4.33 -6.92 8.19
N ALA A 43 -3.29 -6.30 7.61
CA ALA A 43 -3.45 -5.24 6.62
C ALA A 43 -4.06 -5.77 5.32
N HIS A 44 -3.59 -6.92 4.81
CA HIS A 44 -4.10 -7.53 3.58
C HIS A 44 -5.56 -7.98 3.71
N ARG A 45 -5.97 -8.42 4.90
CA ARG A 45 -7.35 -8.86 5.19
C ARG A 45 -8.40 -7.78 4.89
N ARG A 46 -8.03 -6.49 4.98
CA ARG A 46 -8.94 -5.39 4.66
C ARG A 46 -9.40 -5.39 3.19
N PHE A 47 -8.57 -5.89 2.28
CA PHE A 47 -8.87 -5.88 0.85
C PHE A 47 -9.51 -7.17 0.34
N TYR A 48 -9.57 -8.19 1.20
CA TYR A 48 -10.07 -9.52 0.84
C TYR A 48 -11.52 -9.46 0.32
N SER A 49 -11.72 -10.03 -0.88
CA SER A 49 -13.04 -10.36 -1.41
C SER A 49 -13.25 -11.87 -1.40
N TYR A 50 -14.43 -12.30 -0.95
CA TYR A 50 -14.80 -13.72 -0.91
C TYR A 50 -14.96 -14.32 -2.32
N GLU A 51 -15.15 -13.50 -3.34
CA GLU A 51 -15.31 -13.91 -4.74
C GLU A 51 -13.97 -14.26 -5.40
N GLY A 52 -12.85 -13.96 -4.73
CA GLY A 52 -11.51 -14.37 -5.13
C GLY A 52 -10.51 -13.22 -5.26
N ASP A 53 -9.39 -13.53 -5.92
CA ASP A 53 -8.23 -12.65 -5.96
C ASP A 53 -8.41 -11.47 -6.93
N LEU A 54 -9.10 -11.65 -8.06
CA LEU A 54 -9.27 -10.55 -9.04
C LEU A 54 -10.07 -9.37 -8.45
N PRO A 55 -11.23 -9.58 -7.79
CA PRO A 55 -11.92 -8.50 -7.08
C PRO A 55 -11.10 -7.93 -5.92
N THR A 56 -10.26 -8.74 -5.26
CA THR A 56 -9.33 -8.28 -4.22
C THR A 56 -8.32 -7.28 -4.79
N LEU A 57 -7.75 -7.54 -5.97
CA LEU A 57 -6.83 -6.61 -6.65
C LEU A 57 -7.50 -5.31 -7.05
N VAL A 58 -8.73 -5.36 -7.55
CA VAL A 58 -9.53 -4.16 -7.85
C VAL A 58 -9.80 -3.35 -6.59
N THR A 59 -10.17 -4.03 -5.49
CA THR A 59 -10.39 -3.39 -4.18
C THR A 59 -9.15 -2.67 -3.68
N ILE A 60 -7.96 -3.28 -3.83
CA ILE A 60 -6.68 -2.65 -3.47
C ILE A 60 -6.49 -1.35 -4.26
N TYR A 61 -6.69 -1.40 -5.58
CA TYR A 61 -6.53 -0.23 -6.44
C TYR A 61 -7.51 0.89 -6.05
N ASP A 62 -8.76 0.56 -5.78
CA ASP A 62 -9.78 1.54 -5.40
C ASP A 62 -9.50 2.16 -4.03
N CYS A 63 -9.14 1.36 -3.02
CA CYS A 63 -8.72 1.87 -1.72
C CYS A 63 -7.51 2.80 -1.85
N TRP A 64 -6.52 2.37 -2.63
CA TRP A 64 -5.34 3.17 -2.89
C TRP A 64 -5.67 4.51 -3.55
N ARG A 65 -6.47 4.50 -4.62
CA ARG A 65 -6.87 5.70 -5.36
C ARG A 65 -7.61 6.72 -4.48
N ASN A 66 -8.39 6.23 -3.51
CA ASN A 66 -9.20 7.07 -2.64
C ASN A 66 -8.43 7.59 -1.42
N GLU A 67 -7.44 6.83 -0.92
CA GLU A 67 -6.74 7.13 0.33
C GLU A 67 -5.34 7.72 0.14
N ALA A 68 -4.67 7.38 -0.96
CA ALA A 68 -3.32 7.81 -1.25
C ALA A 68 -3.30 9.16 -1.99
N VAL A 69 -2.33 10.00 -1.62
CA VAL A 69 -2.05 11.28 -2.27
C VAL A 69 -0.65 11.23 -2.87
N TYR A 70 -0.57 11.59 -4.14
CA TYR A 70 0.69 11.91 -4.79
C TYR A 70 1.02 13.38 -4.56
N TYR A 71 2.12 13.64 -3.86
CA TYR A 71 2.78 14.93 -3.98
C TYR A 71 3.62 14.88 -5.25
N VAL A 72 3.11 15.43 -6.35
CA VAL A 72 3.98 15.85 -7.42
C VAL A 72 4.84 16.96 -6.83
N ALA A 73 6.15 16.74 -6.78
CA ALA A 73 7.08 17.83 -6.46
C ALA A 73 6.89 18.90 -7.54
N SER A 74 6.01 19.87 -7.27
CA SER A 74 5.86 21.05 -8.11
C SER A 74 7.25 21.68 -8.23
N GLN A 75 7.69 21.90 -9.46
CA GLN A 75 9.07 22.16 -9.87
C GLN A 75 9.69 23.47 -9.33
N ASN A 76 9.19 24.07 -8.26
CA ASN A 76 9.74 25.32 -7.72
C ASN A 76 9.71 25.34 -6.18
N HIS A 77 10.71 24.73 -5.53
CA HIS A 77 11.51 25.29 -4.41
C HIS A 77 12.36 24.21 -3.70
N PRO A 78 13.46 24.58 -3.01
CA PRO A 78 14.70 23.85 -3.02
C PRO A 78 14.89 23.10 -1.69
N THR A 79 15.94 22.31 -1.65
CA THR A 79 16.45 21.61 -0.47
C THR A 79 15.56 20.46 0.02
N ARG A 80 15.93 19.29 -0.49
CA ARG A 80 16.08 18.02 0.21
C ARG A 80 16.50 18.22 1.68
N ARG A 81 15.60 18.71 2.54
CA ARG A 81 15.73 18.55 3.99
C ARG A 81 15.51 17.08 4.24
N LYS A 82 16.58 16.38 4.65
CA LYS A 82 16.51 15.01 5.16
C LYS A 82 15.36 14.95 6.17
N MET A 83 14.21 14.43 5.76
CA MET A 83 13.12 14.13 6.67
C MET A 83 13.67 13.03 7.57
N LYS A 84 14.07 13.41 8.79
CA LYS A 84 14.41 12.46 9.83
C LYS A 84 13.20 11.55 9.96
N GLN A 85 13.37 10.27 9.61
CA GLN A 85 12.42 9.22 9.93
C GLN A 85 12.11 9.35 11.43
N PRO A 86 10.85 9.58 11.84
CA PRO A 86 10.52 9.51 13.25
C PRO A 86 10.79 8.08 13.71
N LYS A 87 11.77 7.94 14.61
CA LYS A 87 12.00 6.71 15.37
C LYS A 87 10.72 6.38 16.13
N ASN A 88 10.22 5.16 15.96
CA ASN A 88 9.30 4.45 16.82
C ASN A 88 8.14 5.27 17.43
N SER A 89 6.99 5.26 16.77
CA SER A 89 5.71 5.46 17.44
C SER A 89 4.84 4.22 17.27
N HIS A 90 5.06 3.23 18.15
CA HIS A 90 4.02 2.27 18.53
C HIS A 90 2.95 3.03 19.31
N HIS A 91 2.02 3.66 18.61
CA HIS A 91 0.77 4.08 19.22
C HIS A 91 -0.32 4.07 18.15
N GLY A 92 -1.31 3.21 18.36
CA GLY A 92 -2.50 3.15 17.53
C GLY A 92 -3.21 4.49 17.59
N SER A 93 -3.00 5.32 16.56
CA SER A 93 -3.83 6.49 16.36
C SER A 93 -4.98 6.11 15.43
N ASN A 94 -6.16 6.08 16.04
CA ASN A 94 -7.46 6.03 15.39
C ASN A 94 -7.67 7.34 14.60
N THR A 95 -6.91 7.53 13.52
CA THR A 95 -6.98 8.72 12.68
C THR A 95 -7.86 8.39 11.48
N LYS A 96 -9.17 8.56 11.67
CA LYS A 96 -10.12 8.60 10.56
C LYS A 96 -9.73 9.80 9.65
N ASN A 97 -9.41 9.52 8.39
CA ASN A 97 -9.33 10.46 7.26
C ASN A 97 -8.08 11.36 7.11
N SER A 98 -6.91 11.04 7.67
CA SER A 98 -5.67 11.69 7.20
C SER A 98 -5.22 11.02 5.89
N LYS A 99 -5.35 11.73 4.77
CA LYS A 99 -4.82 11.31 3.46
C LYS A 99 -3.33 10.97 3.58
N LEU A 100 -2.92 9.77 3.18
CA LEU A 100 -1.54 9.30 3.29
C LEU A 100 -0.77 9.59 2.01
N THR A 101 0.54 9.81 2.09
CA THR A 101 1.37 9.86 0.87
C THR A 101 1.37 8.49 0.19
N HIS A 102 1.57 8.41 -1.13
CA HIS A 102 1.67 7.12 -1.86
C HIS A 102 2.63 6.14 -1.17
N LEU A 103 3.84 6.59 -0.80
CA LEU A 103 4.84 5.73 -0.15
C LEU A 103 4.39 5.27 1.24
N GLU A 104 3.78 6.16 2.02
CA GLU A 104 3.30 5.83 3.37
C GLU A 104 2.11 4.88 3.33
N TRP A 105 1.21 5.07 2.35
CA TRP A 105 0.09 4.18 2.11
C TRP A 105 0.57 2.77 1.74
N CYS A 106 1.52 2.67 0.81
CA CYS A 106 2.09 1.39 0.40
C CYS A 106 2.80 0.68 1.56
N LYS A 107 3.59 1.41 2.35
CA LYS A 107 4.28 0.88 3.54
C LYS A 107 3.31 0.38 4.61
N ARG A 108 2.24 1.13 4.90
CA ARG A 108 1.23 0.76 5.89
C ARG A 108 0.46 -0.50 5.49
N ASN A 109 0.21 -0.68 4.19
CA ASN A 109 -0.58 -1.78 3.67
C ASN A 109 0.27 -2.96 3.16
N TYR A 110 1.59 -2.91 3.35
CA TYR A 110 2.51 -3.95 2.89
C TYR A 110 2.38 -4.25 1.38
N ILE A 111 2.22 -3.18 0.60
CA ILE A 111 2.11 -3.21 -0.85
C ILE A 111 3.37 -2.58 -1.45
N ASN A 112 3.86 -3.15 -2.54
CA ASN A 112 5.00 -2.60 -3.26
C ASN A 112 4.62 -1.25 -3.91
N ALA A 113 5.39 -0.20 -3.63
CA ALA A 113 5.12 1.12 -4.20
C ALA A 113 5.14 1.10 -5.74
N SER A 114 6.02 0.30 -6.35
CA SER A 114 6.12 0.19 -7.81
C SER A 114 4.93 -0.51 -8.44
N SER A 115 4.13 -1.29 -7.70
CA SER A 115 2.98 -2.00 -8.26
C SER A 115 1.74 -1.12 -8.42
N LEU A 116 1.71 0.04 -7.76
CA LEU A 116 0.62 1.01 -7.82
C LEU A 116 1.03 2.35 -8.45
N ALA A 117 2.33 2.55 -8.65
CA ALA A 117 2.85 3.71 -9.36
C ALA A 117 2.60 3.59 -10.87
N ARG A 118 2.08 4.66 -11.46
CA ARG A 118 2.00 4.87 -12.91
C ARG A 118 3.18 5.71 -13.36
#